data_AF-A0A971FWR0-F1
#
_entry.id   AF-A0A971FWR0-F1
#
_cell.length_a   1.000
_cell.length_b   1.000
_cell.length_c   1.000
_cell.angle_alpha   90.00
_cell.angle_beta   90.00
_cell.angle_gamma   90.00
#
_symmetry.space_group_name_H-M   'P 1'
#
loop_
_entity.id
_entity.type
_entity.pdbx_description
1 polymer ?
#
loop_
_entity_poly.entity_id
_entity_poly.type
_entity_poly.pdbx_seq_one_letter_code
_entity_poly.pdbx_strand_id
1 'polypeptide(L)'
;MDEKSIDKEFNIMMIFAREIIRQLTIKYPKSSINDLKGYLVQRLSSMLQSYHTYSRVLLEDNDYITANTILRMMADNLSITKFIYVDHDGDMRLLRHYMFLMDGSLTFIKLTDSMEDVDNLIKEAREKSKEEVQYIKEQITKLPLYKENCEALDKFIKIDKRECNWKFRNFSNKDGFRFHELYKKLGIAPNIVAYLEYLSQFAHGLGLYSLGTVATVQNVSFLLLIRNMLLELLVNLVFKIFPKCSFNNDNCLETLRTKLSRSEMEWFLELSNGNYGIIERRIV
;
A
#
# COMPACT_ATOMS: atom_id res chain seq x y z
N MET A 1 15.43 3.33 23.14
CA MET A 1 14.79 1.99 23.15
C MET A 1 15.75 1.05 22.45
N ASP A 2 16.07 -0.11 23.04
CA ASP A 2 16.97 -1.06 22.39
C ASP A 2 16.29 -1.78 21.20
N GLU A 3 17.08 -2.30 20.27
CA GLU A 3 16.57 -2.95 19.03
C GLU A 3 15.69 -4.16 19.32
N LYS A 4 16.00 -4.91 20.38
CA LYS A 4 15.22 -6.08 20.81
C LYS A 4 13.81 -5.69 21.25
N SER A 5 13.66 -4.57 21.94
CA SER A 5 12.38 -4.03 22.35
C SER A 5 11.57 -3.55 21.14
N ILE A 6 12.20 -2.86 20.18
CA ILE A 6 11.55 -2.40 18.94
C ILE A 6 11.03 -3.60 18.15
N ASP A 7 11.83 -4.66 18.06
CA ASP A 7 11.46 -5.85 17.31
C ASP A 7 10.38 -6.69 18.02
N LYS A 8 10.37 -6.71 19.36
CA LYS A 8 9.29 -7.34 20.12
C LYS A 8 7.93 -6.70 19.82
N GLU A 9 7.84 -5.37 19.86
CA GLU A 9 6.59 -4.65 19.55
C GLU A 9 6.12 -4.92 18.12
N PHE A 10 7.06 -4.94 17.17
CA PHE A 10 6.78 -5.30 15.78
C PHE A 10 6.19 -6.70 15.65
N ASN A 11 6.79 -7.69 16.30
CA ASN A 11 6.36 -9.08 16.21
C ASN A 11 4.93 -9.26 16.75
N ILE A 12 4.58 -8.58 17.84
CA ILE A 12 3.23 -8.55 18.38
C ILE A 12 2.26 -7.92 17.37
N MET A 13 2.58 -6.75 16.83
CA MET A 13 1.74 -6.06 15.84
C MET A 13 1.58 -6.87 14.55
N MET A 14 2.62 -7.59 14.13
CA MET A 14 2.57 -8.48 12.97
C MET A 14 1.62 -9.66 13.21
N ILE A 15 1.57 -10.23 14.42
CA ILE A 15 0.60 -11.26 14.78
C ILE A 15 -0.82 -10.71 14.64
N PHE A 16 -1.09 -9.49 15.15
CA PHE A 16 -2.39 -8.85 15.00
C PHE A 16 -2.78 -8.62 13.54
N ALA A 17 -1.89 -7.97 12.78
CA ALA A 17 -2.15 -7.67 11.38
C ALA A 17 -2.40 -8.93 10.55
N ARG A 18 -1.64 -10.01 10.81
CA ARG A 18 -1.81 -11.31 10.15
C ARG A 18 -3.17 -11.91 10.45
N GLU A 19 -3.57 -11.93 11.71
CA GLU A 19 -4.84 -12.53 12.10
C GLU A 19 -6.03 -11.73 11.56
N ILE A 20 -5.98 -10.40 11.68
CA ILE A 20 -6.99 -9.49 11.10
C ILE A 20 -7.15 -9.75 9.59
N ILE A 21 -6.05 -9.74 8.85
CA ILE A 21 -6.08 -9.91 7.39
C ILE A 21 -6.53 -11.33 7.00
N ARG A 22 -6.16 -12.35 7.78
CA ARG A 22 -6.64 -13.73 7.59
C ARG A 22 -8.17 -13.81 7.68
N GLN A 23 -8.77 -13.19 8.70
CA GLN A 23 -10.23 -13.17 8.86
C GLN A 23 -10.91 -12.45 7.69
N LEU A 24 -10.35 -11.32 7.25
CA LEU A 24 -10.83 -10.61 6.08
C LEU A 24 -10.75 -11.45 4.80
N THR A 25 -9.69 -12.26 4.65
CA THR A 25 -9.51 -13.16 3.50
C THR A 25 -10.58 -14.25 3.46
N ILE A 26 -10.95 -14.79 4.62
CA ILE A 26 -12.06 -15.75 4.74
C ILE A 26 -13.40 -15.09 4.36
N LYS A 27 -13.62 -13.85 4.81
CA LYS A 27 -14.87 -13.11 4.57
C LYS A 27 -15.00 -12.58 3.14
N TYR A 28 -13.89 -12.20 2.52
CA TYR A 28 -13.82 -11.63 1.17
C TYR A 28 -12.86 -12.45 0.30
N PRO A 29 -13.21 -13.70 -0.05
CA PRO A 29 -12.28 -14.64 -0.67
C PRO A 29 -12.01 -14.37 -2.16
N LYS A 30 -12.81 -13.52 -2.82
CA LYS A 30 -12.73 -13.30 -4.26
C LYS A 30 -11.87 -12.07 -4.56
N SER A 31 -10.73 -12.27 -5.23
CA SER A 31 -9.99 -11.16 -5.82
C SER A 31 -10.42 -10.97 -7.27
N SER A 32 -11.39 -10.09 -7.50
CA SER A 32 -11.78 -9.68 -8.84
C SER A 32 -11.85 -8.16 -8.92
N ILE A 33 -11.67 -7.60 -10.10
CA ILE A 33 -11.77 -6.16 -10.37
C ILE A 33 -13.12 -5.57 -9.90
N ASN A 34 -14.18 -6.38 -9.87
CA ASN A 34 -15.50 -5.96 -9.42
C ASN A 34 -15.75 -6.15 -7.93
N ASP A 35 -14.91 -6.95 -7.26
CA ASP A 35 -14.96 -7.14 -5.82
C ASP A 35 -13.90 -6.25 -5.17
N LEU A 36 -14.24 -4.98 -5.00
CA LEU A 36 -13.36 -3.98 -4.39
C LEU A 36 -12.82 -4.44 -3.03
N LYS A 37 -13.67 -5.11 -2.23
CA LYS A 37 -13.29 -5.54 -0.88
C LYS A 37 -12.32 -6.72 -0.96
N GLY A 38 -12.64 -7.75 -1.73
CA GLY A 38 -11.77 -8.90 -1.87
C GLY A 38 -10.43 -8.57 -2.57
N TYR A 39 -10.44 -7.71 -3.60
CA TYR A 39 -9.22 -7.17 -4.20
C TYR A 39 -8.34 -6.46 -3.16
N LEU A 40 -8.93 -5.57 -2.37
CA LEU A 40 -8.20 -4.84 -1.35
C LEU A 40 -7.62 -5.78 -0.27
N VAL A 41 -8.37 -6.80 0.16
CA VAL A 41 -7.87 -7.78 1.14
C VAL A 41 -6.66 -8.55 0.62
N GLN A 42 -6.69 -8.96 -0.66
CA GLN A 42 -5.53 -9.60 -1.27
C GLN A 42 -4.32 -8.64 -1.31
N ARG A 43 -4.54 -7.39 -1.69
CA ARG A 43 -3.49 -6.36 -1.69
C ARG A 43 -2.90 -6.15 -0.30
N LEU A 44 -3.74 -6.07 0.74
CA LEU A 44 -3.31 -5.93 2.13
C LEU A 44 -2.49 -7.14 2.60
N SER A 45 -2.85 -8.35 2.16
CA SER A 45 -2.08 -9.57 2.42
C SER A 45 -0.68 -9.50 1.80
N SER A 46 -0.57 -9.05 0.55
CA SER A 46 0.73 -8.84 -0.12
C SER A 46 1.56 -7.74 0.54
N MET A 47 0.92 -6.66 1.00
CA MET A 47 1.60 -5.62 1.77
C MET A 47 2.19 -6.18 3.06
N LEU A 48 1.44 -7.03 3.77
CA LEU A 48 1.90 -7.63 5.02
C LEU A 48 3.13 -8.53 4.81
N GLN A 49 3.18 -9.27 3.69
CA GLN A 49 4.36 -10.05 3.32
C GLN A 49 5.61 -9.18 3.16
N SER A 50 5.45 -7.94 2.67
CA SER A 50 6.56 -7.01 2.47
C SER A 50 7.27 -6.63 3.78
N TYR A 51 6.56 -6.58 4.92
CA TYR A 51 7.15 -6.34 6.24
C TYR A 51 8.06 -7.49 6.70
N HIS A 52 7.67 -8.72 6.38
CA HIS A 52 8.47 -9.89 6.69
C HIS A 52 9.74 -9.94 5.82
N THR A 53 9.59 -9.72 4.51
CA THR A 53 10.73 -9.63 3.59
C THR A 53 11.69 -8.51 4.00
N TYR A 54 11.16 -7.33 4.33
CA TYR A 54 11.96 -6.21 4.82
C TYR A 54 12.78 -6.58 6.05
N SER A 55 12.14 -7.20 7.06
CA SER A 55 12.83 -7.55 8.31
C SER A 55 13.95 -8.57 8.08
N ARG A 56 13.72 -9.57 7.21
CA ARG A 56 14.75 -10.54 6.84
C ARG A 56 15.94 -9.87 6.14
N VAL A 57 15.67 -9.08 5.11
CA VAL A 57 16.70 -8.37 4.34
C VAL A 57 17.50 -7.40 5.22
N LEU A 58 16.83 -6.71 6.15
CA LEU A 58 17.47 -5.76 7.04
C LEU A 58 18.31 -6.44 8.14
N LEU A 59 17.74 -7.42 8.84
CA LEU A 59 18.31 -7.97 10.08
C LEU A 59 19.17 -9.21 9.86
N GLU A 60 18.84 -10.03 8.87
CA GLU A 60 19.56 -11.28 8.59
C GLU A 60 20.60 -11.06 7.49
N ASP A 61 20.17 -10.48 6.36
CA ASP A 61 21.05 -10.31 5.19
C ASP A 61 21.94 -9.06 5.28
N ASN A 62 21.59 -8.10 6.16
CA ASN A 62 22.23 -6.78 6.27
C ASN A 62 22.31 -6.02 4.93
N ASP A 63 21.37 -6.27 4.02
CA ASP A 63 21.29 -5.60 2.72
C ASP A 63 20.41 -4.34 2.84
N TYR A 64 21.05 -3.26 3.24
CA TYR A 64 20.39 -1.99 3.50
C TYR A 64 19.84 -1.32 2.23
N ILE A 65 20.42 -1.58 1.05
CA ILE A 65 19.95 -0.98 -0.20
C ILE A 65 18.62 -1.62 -0.59
N THR A 66 18.57 -2.95 -0.57
CA THR A 66 17.35 -3.70 -0.85
C THR A 66 16.30 -3.42 0.23
N ALA A 67 16.69 -3.34 1.50
CA ALA A 67 15.77 -2.97 2.58
C ALA A 67 15.12 -1.60 2.33
N ASN A 68 15.90 -0.58 1.94
CA ASN A 68 15.37 0.75 1.65
C ASN A 68 14.42 0.78 0.45
N THR A 69 14.70 -0.01 -0.59
CA THR A 69 13.78 -0.18 -1.72
C THR A 69 12.44 -0.79 -1.27
N ILE A 70 12.48 -1.81 -0.41
CA ILE A 70 11.26 -2.44 0.14
C ILE A 70 10.51 -1.45 1.04
N LEU A 71 11.21 -0.72 1.91
CA LEU A 71 10.62 0.29 2.80
C LEU A 71 9.86 1.35 2.01
N ARG A 72 10.48 1.81 0.92
CA ARG A 72 9.88 2.77 0.00
C ARG A 72 8.61 2.21 -0.64
N MET A 73 8.66 0.98 -1.14
CA MET A 73 7.50 0.28 -1.71
C MET A 73 6.36 0.13 -0.68
N MET A 74 6.67 -0.12 0.59
CA MET A 74 5.68 -0.20 1.66
C MET A 74 4.96 1.15 1.86
N ALA A 75 5.72 2.25 1.89
CA ALA A 75 5.16 3.60 2.01
C ALA A 75 4.29 3.99 0.80
N ASP A 76 4.71 3.63 -0.41
CA ASP A 76 3.94 3.86 -1.64
C ASP A 76 2.60 3.13 -1.58
N ASN A 77 2.63 1.85 -1.22
CA ASN A 77 1.42 1.05 -1.10
C ASN A 77 0.47 1.57 -0.03
N LEU A 78 0.97 2.01 1.13
CA LEU A 78 0.14 2.65 2.16
C LEU A 78 -0.49 3.94 1.66
N SER A 79 0.30 4.78 0.97
CA SER A 79 -0.14 6.07 0.44
C SER A 79 -1.23 5.89 -0.62
N ILE A 80 -1.05 4.95 -1.54
CA ILE A 80 -2.05 4.58 -2.54
C ILE A 80 -3.31 4.04 -1.85
N THR A 81 -3.15 3.16 -0.86
CA THR A 81 -4.28 2.54 -0.15
C THR A 81 -5.10 3.58 0.59
N LYS A 82 -4.45 4.49 1.33
CA LYS A 82 -5.12 5.60 1.99
C LYS A 82 -5.83 6.49 0.98
N PHE A 83 -5.12 6.91 -0.06
CA PHE A 83 -5.66 7.84 -1.04
C PHE A 83 -6.88 7.27 -1.76
N ILE A 84 -6.86 6.02 -2.21
CA ILE A 84 -7.98 5.43 -2.94
C ILE A 84 -9.12 5.04 -2.00
N TYR A 85 -8.84 4.32 -0.91
CA TYR A 85 -9.87 3.61 -0.14
C TYR A 85 -10.31 4.28 1.15
N VAL A 86 -9.56 5.28 1.65
CA VAL A 86 -9.89 6.01 2.88
C VAL A 86 -10.27 7.46 2.59
N ASP A 87 -9.50 8.15 1.74
CA ASP A 87 -9.71 9.59 1.49
C ASP A 87 -10.89 9.88 0.56
N HIS A 88 -11.44 8.85 -0.11
CA HIS A 88 -12.58 8.97 -1.02
C HIS A 88 -13.59 7.86 -0.75
N ASP A 89 -14.85 8.13 -1.08
CA ASP A 89 -15.98 7.23 -0.93
C ASP A 89 -16.77 7.09 -2.25
N GLY A 90 -17.77 6.20 -2.21
CA GLY A 90 -18.69 5.92 -3.30
C GLY A 90 -18.04 5.80 -4.68
N ASP A 91 -18.60 6.57 -5.60
CA ASP A 91 -18.27 6.65 -7.02
C ASP A 91 -16.82 7.11 -7.28
N MET A 92 -16.33 8.08 -6.50
CA MET A 92 -14.95 8.58 -6.63
C MET A 92 -13.93 7.51 -6.25
N ARG A 93 -14.19 6.72 -5.20
CA ARG A 93 -13.35 5.57 -4.82
C ARG A 93 -13.30 4.54 -5.94
N LEU A 94 -14.44 4.20 -6.53
CA LEU A 94 -14.51 3.24 -7.64
C LEU A 94 -13.75 3.74 -8.86
N LEU A 95 -13.95 5.00 -9.26
CA LEU A 95 -13.19 5.60 -10.35
C LEU A 95 -11.68 5.50 -10.11
N ARG A 96 -11.18 5.94 -8.94
CA ARG A 96 -9.75 5.91 -8.66
C ARG A 96 -9.20 4.50 -8.61
N HIS A 97 -9.95 3.55 -8.08
CA HIS A 97 -9.60 2.13 -8.10
C HIS A 97 -9.43 1.62 -9.53
N TYR A 98 -10.43 1.84 -10.38
CA TYR A 98 -10.40 1.45 -11.79
C TYR A 98 -9.27 2.12 -12.57
N MET A 99 -9.11 3.43 -12.41
CA MET A 99 -8.03 4.18 -13.05
C MET A 99 -6.64 3.70 -12.59
N PHE A 100 -6.48 3.33 -11.31
CA PHE A 100 -5.22 2.80 -10.79
C PHE A 100 -4.85 1.45 -11.42
N LEU A 101 -5.82 0.54 -11.56
CA LEU A 101 -5.62 -0.74 -12.25
C LEU A 101 -5.30 -0.53 -13.73
N MET A 102 -6.08 0.32 -14.40
CA MET A 102 -5.89 0.66 -15.81
C MET A 102 -4.51 1.26 -16.07
N ASP A 103 -3.99 2.12 -15.17
CA ASP A 103 -2.65 2.71 -15.29
C ASP A 103 -1.55 1.62 -15.32
N GLY A 104 -1.68 0.60 -14.48
CA GLY A 104 -0.78 -0.57 -14.48
C GLY A 104 -0.81 -1.34 -15.80
N SER A 105 -2.01 -1.70 -16.26
CA SER A 105 -2.18 -2.49 -17.49
C SER A 105 -1.76 -1.70 -18.73
N LEU A 106 -2.10 -0.41 -18.83
CA LEU A 106 -1.64 0.47 -19.91
C LEU A 106 -0.12 0.61 -19.94
N THR A 107 0.52 0.74 -18.76
CA THR A 107 1.98 0.81 -18.67
C THR A 107 2.63 -0.48 -19.17
N PHE A 108 2.12 -1.65 -18.76
CA PHE A 108 2.62 -2.94 -19.24
C PHE A 108 2.48 -3.10 -20.76
N ILE A 109 1.32 -2.74 -21.32
CA ILE A 109 1.09 -2.76 -22.77
C ILE A 109 2.06 -1.79 -23.46
N LYS A 110 2.25 -0.58 -22.94
CA LYS A 110 3.19 0.43 -23.48
C LYS A 110 4.62 -0.11 -23.57
N LEU A 111 5.10 -0.75 -22.52
CA LEU A 111 6.47 -1.25 -22.46
C LEU A 111 6.68 -2.47 -23.35
N THR A 112 5.66 -3.31 -23.50
CA THR A 112 5.81 -4.59 -24.20
C THR A 112 5.49 -4.51 -25.69
N ASP A 113 4.63 -3.60 -26.14
CA ASP A 113 4.15 -3.60 -27.53
C ASP A 113 5.22 -3.47 -28.61
N SER A 114 6.32 -2.77 -28.32
CA SER A 114 7.43 -2.60 -29.26
C SER A 114 8.44 -3.74 -29.22
N MET A 115 8.23 -4.77 -28.38
CA MET A 115 9.13 -5.91 -28.30
C MET A 115 8.81 -6.89 -29.45
N GLU A 116 9.82 -7.19 -30.28
CA GLU A 116 9.67 -8.02 -31.49
C GLU A 116 9.73 -9.53 -31.16
N ASP A 117 10.67 -9.95 -30.32
CA ASP A 117 10.88 -11.36 -29.91
C ASP A 117 10.38 -11.63 -28.49
N VAL A 118 9.06 -11.67 -28.35
CA VAL A 118 8.40 -11.77 -27.05
C VAL A 118 7.98 -13.20 -26.76
N ASP A 119 8.39 -13.68 -25.59
CA ASP A 119 7.94 -14.95 -25.00
C ASP A 119 6.41 -15.05 -24.98
N ASN A 120 5.87 -16.25 -25.23
CA ASN A 120 4.42 -16.47 -25.30
C ASN A 120 3.69 -16.03 -24.01
N LEU A 121 4.31 -16.14 -22.84
CA LEU A 121 3.74 -15.68 -21.58
C LEU A 121 3.53 -14.16 -21.55
N ILE A 122 4.48 -13.39 -22.10
CA ILE A 122 4.35 -11.92 -22.17
C ILE A 122 3.30 -11.54 -23.22
N LYS A 123 3.21 -12.28 -24.34
CA LYS A 123 2.13 -12.08 -25.34
C LYS A 123 0.75 -12.33 -24.72
N GLU A 124 0.58 -13.44 -24.01
CA GLU A 124 -0.68 -13.75 -23.32
C GLU A 124 -1.02 -12.73 -22.24
N ALA A 125 -0.06 -12.33 -21.41
CA ALA A 125 -0.26 -11.31 -20.39
C ALA A 125 -0.63 -9.94 -21.00
N ARG A 126 -0.09 -9.61 -22.18
CA ARG A 126 -0.41 -8.38 -22.91
C ARG A 126 -1.83 -8.40 -23.43
N GLU A 127 -2.27 -9.49 -24.06
CA GLU A 127 -3.66 -9.59 -24.53
C GLU A 127 -4.65 -9.54 -23.36
N LYS A 128 -4.38 -10.25 -22.26
CA LYS A 128 -5.16 -10.12 -21.01
C LYS A 128 -5.20 -8.69 -20.48
N SER A 129 -4.08 -7.97 -20.53
CA SER A 129 -4.02 -6.56 -20.13
C SER A 129 -4.90 -5.66 -21.02
N LYS A 130 -4.96 -5.93 -22.32
CA LYS A 130 -5.83 -5.18 -23.26
C LYS A 130 -7.31 -5.44 -22.96
N GLU A 131 -7.67 -6.71 -22.72
CA GLU A 131 -9.02 -7.09 -22.29
C GLU A 131 -9.40 -6.41 -20.98
N GLU A 132 -8.49 -6.38 -20.00
CA GLU A 132 -8.68 -5.70 -18.72
C GLU A 132 -8.89 -4.20 -18.90
N VAL A 133 -8.06 -3.53 -19.71
CA VAL A 133 -8.21 -2.08 -19.99
C VAL A 133 -9.59 -1.79 -20.59
N GLN A 134 -10.02 -2.60 -21.57
CA GLN A 134 -11.33 -2.42 -22.20
C GLN A 134 -12.46 -2.66 -21.19
N TYR A 135 -12.36 -3.71 -20.39
CA TYR A 135 -13.31 -4.01 -19.33
C TYR A 135 -13.45 -2.87 -18.32
N ILE A 136 -12.32 -2.36 -17.82
CA ILE A 136 -12.29 -1.27 -16.84
C ILE A 136 -12.88 0.01 -17.45
N LYS A 137 -12.55 0.31 -18.72
CA LYS A 137 -13.13 1.46 -19.44
C LYS A 137 -14.66 1.39 -19.42
N GLU A 138 -15.23 0.22 -19.73
CA GLU A 138 -16.68 0.00 -19.70
C GLU A 138 -17.28 0.14 -18.30
N GLN A 139 -16.55 -0.19 -17.23
CA GLN A 139 -17.02 0.07 -15.87
C GLN A 139 -16.98 1.56 -15.54
N ILE A 140 -15.93 2.27 -15.93
CA ILE A 140 -15.81 3.72 -15.71
C ILE A 140 -16.94 4.48 -16.41
N THR A 141 -17.28 4.14 -17.66
CA THR A 141 -18.35 4.82 -18.40
C THR A 141 -19.75 4.60 -17.83
N LYS A 142 -19.94 3.55 -17.02
CA LYS A 142 -21.19 3.27 -16.30
C LYS A 142 -21.34 4.09 -15.01
N LEU A 143 -20.25 4.66 -14.47
CA LEU A 143 -20.31 5.44 -13.23
C LEU A 143 -21.12 6.73 -13.45
N PRO A 144 -22.07 7.07 -12.55
CA PRO A 144 -22.80 8.34 -12.60
C PRO A 144 -21.89 9.55 -12.80
N LEU A 145 -20.79 9.63 -12.05
CA LEU A 145 -19.81 10.72 -12.14
C LEU A 145 -19.19 10.89 -13.54
N TYR A 146 -19.15 9.84 -14.36
CA TYR A 146 -18.59 9.90 -15.71
C TYR A 146 -19.52 10.68 -16.64
N LYS A 147 -20.83 10.55 -16.48
CA LYS A 147 -21.82 11.29 -17.28
C LYS A 147 -21.71 12.80 -17.06
N GLU A 148 -21.37 13.20 -15.84
CA GLU A 148 -21.22 14.61 -15.46
C GLU A 148 -19.86 15.20 -15.84
N ASN A 149 -18.82 14.36 -16.00
CA ASN A 149 -17.42 14.82 -16.14
C ASN A 149 -16.68 14.16 -17.32
N CYS A 150 -17.39 13.68 -18.35
CA CYS A 150 -16.83 12.86 -19.43
C CYS A 150 -15.62 13.53 -20.11
N GLU A 151 -15.73 14.82 -20.46
CA GLU A 151 -14.63 15.55 -21.10
C GLU A 151 -13.35 15.61 -20.26
N ALA A 152 -13.48 15.73 -18.93
CA ALA A 152 -12.34 15.74 -18.03
C ALA A 152 -11.75 14.33 -17.89
N LEU A 153 -12.60 13.32 -17.74
CA LEU A 153 -12.18 11.94 -17.59
C LEU A 153 -11.51 11.38 -18.83
N ASP A 154 -12.00 11.71 -20.02
CA ASP A 154 -11.37 11.35 -21.28
C ASP A 154 -9.98 12.05 -21.45
N LYS A 155 -9.79 13.22 -20.84
CA LYS A 155 -8.45 13.85 -20.76
C LYS A 155 -7.53 13.13 -19.79
N PHE A 156 -8.06 12.52 -18.74
CA PHE A 156 -7.29 11.74 -17.76
C PHE A 156 -7.01 10.32 -18.22
N ILE A 157 -7.85 9.77 -19.10
CA ILE A 157 -7.76 8.41 -19.65
C ILE A 157 -7.49 8.52 -21.15
N LYS A 158 -6.22 8.50 -21.55
CA LYS A 158 -5.82 8.55 -22.96
C LYS A 158 -5.34 7.17 -23.40
N ILE A 159 -6.28 6.32 -23.78
CA ILE A 159 -6.02 4.91 -24.15
C ILE A 159 -5.01 4.83 -25.30
N ASP A 160 -5.18 5.62 -26.36
CA ASP A 160 -4.26 5.62 -27.51
C ASP A 160 -2.82 6.00 -27.12
N LYS A 161 -2.67 6.84 -26.08
CA LYS A 161 -1.38 7.26 -25.54
C LYS A 161 -0.89 6.40 -24.38
N ARG A 162 -1.71 5.47 -23.92
CA ARG A 162 -1.47 4.61 -22.74
C ARG A 162 -1.13 5.41 -21.51
N GLU A 163 -1.91 6.47 -21.27
CA GLU A 163 -1.80 7.33 -20.10
C GLU A 163 -3.09 7.26 -19.28
N CYS A 164 -2.95 7.05 -17.98
CA CYS A 164 -4.05 7.17 -17.02
C CYS A 164 -3.58 7.99 -15.81
N ASN A 165 -4.31 9.03 -15.43
CA ASN A 165 -3.97 9.81 -14.23
C ASN A 165 -4.96 9.56 -13.09
N TRP A 166 -4.79 8.46 -12.34
CA TRP A 166 -5.61 8.16 -11.16
C TRP A 166 -5.34 9.11 -9.97
N LYS A 167 -4.26 9.91 -10.02
CA LYS A 167 -3.85 10.86 -8.97
C LYS A 167 -4.40 12.27 -9.19
N PHE A 168 -5.28 12.49 -10.16
CA PHE A 168 -5.85 13.81 -10.44
C PHE A 168 -6.44 14.47 -9.18
N ARG A 169 -6.26 15.79 -9.04
CA ARG A 169 -6.75 16.52 -7.86
C ARG A 169 -8.25 16.82 -7.92
N ASN A 170 -8.71 17.25 -9.09
CA ASN A 170 -10.09 17.63 -9.38
C ASN A 170 -10.33 17.49 -10.90
N PHE A 171 -11.58 17.61 -11.35
CA PHE A 171 -11.92 17.48 -12.76
C PHE A 171 -11.51 18.70 -13.62
N SER A 172 -11.12 19.81 -13.01
CA SER A 172 -10.73 21.03 -13.74
C SER A 172 -9.31 21.02 -14.27
N ASN A 173 -8.40 20.24 -13.68
CA ASN A 173 -6.98 20.24 -14.04
C ASN A 173 -6.43 18.80 -14.16
N LYS A 174 -5.56 18.56 -15.15
CA LYS A 174 -4.82 17.31 -15.34
C LYS A 174 -3.73 17.09 -14.27
N ASP A 175 -3.44 18.08 -13.44
CA ASP A 175 -2.44 17.93 -12.38
C ASP A 175 -2.80 16.81 -11.39
N GLY A 176 -1.82 15.93 -11.16
CA GLY A 176 -1.89 14.85 -10.20
C GLY A 176 -1.16 15.17 -8.89
N PHE A 177 -1.53 14.49 -7.82
CA PHE A 177 -0.72 14.43 -6.62
C PHE A 177 0.64 13.78 -6.92
N ARG A 178 1.71 14.39 -6.42
CA ARG A 178 3.02 13.75 -6.32
C ARG A 178 3.07 12.85 -5.10
N PHE A 179 3.94 11.86 -5.13
CA PHE A 179 4.09 10.91 -4.04
C PHE A 179 4.45 11.57 -2.69
N HIS A 180 5.31 12.58 -2.69
CA HIS A 180 5.63 13.34 -1.46
C HIS A 180 4.40 13.97 -0.80
N GLU A 181 3.40 14.38 -1.58
CA GLU A 181 2.14 14.91 -1.06
C GLU A 181 1.24 13.79 -0.50
N LEU A 182 1.31 12.61 -1.11
CA LEU A 182 0.60 11.43 -0.60
C LEU A 182 1.22 10.93 0.72
N TYR A 183 2.55 11.00 0.91
CA TYR A 183 3.15 10.68 2.23
C TYR A 183 2.71 11.64 3.31
N LYS A 184 2.64 12.95 3.01
CA LYS A 184 2.14 13.94 3.98
C LYS A 184 0.73 13.59 4.45
N LYS A 185 -0.11 13.05 3.55
CA LYS A 185 -1.46 12.59 3.91
C LYS A 185 -1.46 11.41 4.87
N LEU A 186 -0.40 10.60 4.96
CA LEU A 186 -0.32 9.50 5.95
C LEU A 186 -0.27 10.01 7.40
N GLY A 187 0.03 11.30 7.63
CA GLY A 187 0.17 11.85 8.98
C GLY A 187 1.50 11.46 9.65
N ILE A 188 2.54 11.19 8.86
CA ILE A 188 3.88 10.87 9.36
C ILE A 188 4.73 12.14 9.51
N ALA A 189 5.75 12.07 10.36
CA ALA A 189 6.62 13.21 10.66
C ALA A 189 7.36 13.74 9.40
N PRO A 190 7.57 15.07 9.27
CA PRO A 190 8.16 15.67 8.08
C PRO A 190 9.56 15.14 7.72
N ASN A 191 10.39 14.81 8.70
CA ASN A 191 11.70 14.20 8.51
C ASN A 191 11.59 12.81 7.86
N ILE A 192 10.59 12.01 8.21
CA ILE A 192 10.33 10.72 7.59
C ILE A 192 9.81 10.91 6.16
N VAL A 193 8.94 11.90 5.92
CA VAL A 193 8.51 12.25 4.55
C VAL A 193 9.71 12.60 3.67
N ALA A 194 10.62 13.44 4.17
CA ALA A 194 11.83 13.83 3.45
C ALA A 194 12.74 12.62 3.18
N TYR A 195 12.86 11.70 4.14
CA TYR A 195 13.61 10.47 3.96
C TYR A 195 13.01 9.56 2.88
N LEU A 196 11.68 9.36 2.87
CA LEU A 196 11.00 8.59 1.83
C LEU A 196 11.10 9.27 0.46
N GLU A 197 11.07 10.60 0.40
CA GLU A 197 11.29 11.36 -0.83
C GLU A 197 12.71 11.16 -1.36
N TYR A 198 13.72 11.21 -0.48
CA TYR A 198 15.10 10.89 -0.82
C TYR A 198 15.21 9.47 -1.43
N LEU A 199 14.60 8.46 -0.80
CA LEU A 199 14.57 7.09 -1.35
C LEU A 199 13.89 7.01 -2.73
N SER A 200 12.96 7.92 -3.05
CA SER A 200 12.30 7.97 -4.36
C SER A 200 13.25 8.40 -5.47
N GLN A 201 14.16 9.33 -5.16
CA GLN A 201 15.11 9.89 -6.13
C GLN A 201 16.21 8.88 -6.45
N PHE A 202 16.55 8.03 -5.50
CA PHE A 202 17.65 7.06 -5.60
C PHE A 202 17.14 5.61 -5.59
N ALA A 203 15.97 5.36 -6.17
CA ALA A 203 15.33 4.04 -6.21
C ALA A 203 16.18 2.95 -6.90
N HIS A 204 17.17 3.33 -7.71
CA HIS A 204 18.12 2.41 -8.37
C HIS A 204 19.41 2.17 -7.57
N GLY A 205 19.51 2.68 -6.34
CA GLY A 205 20.62 2.39 -5.43
C GLY A 205 21.93 3.12 -5.72
N LEU A 206 22.20 3.57 -6.95
CA LEU A 206 23.48 4.22 -7.33
C LEU A 206 23.88 5.40 -6.44
N GLY A 207 22.95 6.29 -6.12
CA GLY A 207 23.21 7.41 -5.19
C GLY A 207 23.15 7.02 -3.70
N LEU A 208 22.67 5.82 -3.38
CA LEU A 208 22.76 5.29 -2.02
C LEU A 208 24.21 4.87 -1.74
N TYR A 209 24.92 4.25 -2.70
CA TYR A 209 26.33 3.84 -2.53
C TYR A 209 27.30 5.00 -2.24
N SER A 210 27.04 6.20 -2.77
CA SER A 210 27.93 7.36 -2.62
C SER A 210 27.79 8.04 -1.25
N LEU A 211 26.69 7.81 -0.54
CA LEU A 211 26.66 8.04 0.90
C LEU A 211 27.50 6.94 1.53
N GLY A 212 28.73 7.26 1.97
CA GLY A 212 29.64 6.37 2.71
C GLY A 212 29.09 5.79 4.04
N THR A 213 27.77 5.80 4.23
CA THR A 213 26.97 5.30 5.35
C THR A 213 26.26 3.98 5.04
N VAL A 214 26.23 3.51 3.79
CA VAL A 214 25.48 2.28 3.43
C VAL A 214 26.09 0.99 3.96
N ALA A 215 27.39 0.94 4.27
CA ALA A 215 28.03 -0.28 4.78
C ALA A 215 28.34 -0.27 6.29
N THR A 216 28.32 0.89 6.97
CA THR A 216 28.78 0.98 8.37
C THR A 216 27.89 1.81 9.30
N VAL A 217 26.95 2.62 8.79
CA VAL A 217 26.12 3.49 9.65
C VAL A 217 24.73 3.74 9.05
N GLN A 218 24.01 2.69 8.63
CA GLN A 218 22.55 2.81 8.66
C GLN A 218 22.12 2.57 10.10
N ASN A 219 21.48 3.57 10.71
CA ASN A 219 20.91 3.45 12.03
C ASN A 219 19.77 2.41 11.96
N VAL A 220 20.10 1.13 12.20
CA VAL A 220 19.16 0.00 12.14
C VAL A 220 17.97 0.29 13.04
N SER A 221 18.21 0.86 14.23
CA SER A 221 17.13 1.30 15.11
C SER A 221 16.17 2.30 14.43
N PHE A 222 16.67 3.28 13.67
CA PHE A 222 15.81 4.22 12.90
C PHE A 222 14.99 3.50 11.83
N LEU A 223 15.58 2.57 11.09
CA LEU A 223 14.91 1.77 10.08
C LEU A 223 13.81 0.89 10.67
N LEU A 224 14.08 0.25 11.81
CA LEU A 224 13.10 -0.52 12.56
C LEU A 224 11.96 0.37 13.07
N LEU A 225 12.24 1.61 13.48
CA LEU A 225 11.19 2.56 13.87
C LEU A 225 10.28 2.92 12.70
N ILE A 226 10.83 3.21 11.51
CA ILE A 226 10.01 3.48 10.31
C ILE A 226 9.17 2.24 9.96
N ARG A 227 9.77 1.04 9.97
CA ARG A 227 9.05 -0.22 9.73
C ARG A 227 7.84 -0.38 10.64
N ASN A 228 8.03 -0.17 11.95
CA ASN A 228 6.95 -0.31 12.93
C ASN A 228 5.86 0.73 12.69
N MET A 229 6.23 1.99 12.46
CA MET A 229 5.27 3.06 12.15
C MET A 229 4.45 2.74 10.89
N LEU A 230 5.08 2.23 9.83
CA LEU A 230 4.35 1.83 8.61
C LEU A 230 3.38 0.67 8.87
N LEU A 231 3.76 -0.30 9.71
CA LEU A 231 2.88 -1.42 10.08
C LEU A 231 1.67 -0.94 10.88
N GLU A 232 1.88 -0.03 11.82
CA GLU A 232 0.81 0.60 12.57
C GLU A 232 -0.15 1.35 11.63
N LEU A 233 0.39 2.10 10.65
CA LEU A 233 -0.44 2.75 9.64
C LEU A 233 -1.23 1.75 8.80
N LEU A 234 -0.64 0.60 8.44
CA LEU A 234 -1.38 -0.47 7.76
C LEU A 234 -2.58 -0.91 8.59
N VAL A 235 -2.36 -1.25 9.85
CA VAL A 235 -3.41 -1.71 10.77
C VAL A 235 -4.50 -0.63 10.92
N ASN A 236 -4.10 0.63 11.07
CA ASN A 236 -5.04 1.76 11.15
C ASN A 236 -5.88 1.92 9.88
N LEU A 237 -5.28 1.75 8.69
CA LEU A 237 -6.02 1.79 7.44
C LEU A 237 -7.01 0.63 7.34
N VAL A 238 -6.62 -0.57 7.77
CA VAL A 238 -7.53 -1.74 7.80
C VAL A 238 -8.77 -1.44 8.63
N PHE A 239 -8.60 -0.89 9.84
CA PHE A 239 -9.72 -0.53 10.70
C PHE A 239 -10.59 0.62 10.16
N LYS A 240 -10.03 1.53 9.36
CA LYS A 240 -10.80 2.60 8.70
C LYS A 240 -11.60 2.09 7.51
N ILE A 241 -11.09 1.07 6.81
CA ILE A 241 -11.73 0.58 5.57
C ILE A 241 -12.79 -0.48 5.87
N PHE A 242 -12.54 -1.36 6.85
CA PHE A 242 -13.44 -2.47 7.16
C PHE A 242 -14.19 -2.24 8.48
N PRO A 243 -15.47 -2.64 8.58
CA PRO A 243 -16.25 -2.46 9.80
C PRO A 243 -15.65 -3.22 10.99
N LYS A 244 -15.71 -2.63 12.19
CA LYS A 244 -15.20 -3.22 13.45
C LYS A 244 -15.71 -4.64 13.73
N CYS A 245 -16.95 -4.95 13.35
CA CYS A 245 -17.53 -6.29 13.49
C CYS A 245 -16.81 -7.39 12.68
N SER A 246 -15.90 -7.01 11.77
CA SER A 246 -15.06 -7.96 11.03
C SER A 246 -13.89 -8.50 11.85
N PHE A 247 -13.65 -7.97 13.06
CA PHE A 247 -12.45 -8.26 13.85
C PHE A 247 -12.73 -8.82 15.25
N ASN A 248 -13.93 -8.57 15.79
CA ASN A 248 -14.41 -9.08 17.08
C ASN A 248 -15.33 -10.30 16.91
N ASN A 249 -14.93 -11.26 16.07
CA ASN A 249 -15.57 -12.57 16.09
C ASN A 249 -14.84 -13.48 17.09
N ASP A 250 -15.57 -14.42 17.71
CA ASP A 250 -15.01 -15.27 18.78
C ASP A 250 -13.77 -16.03 18.30
N ASN A 251 -13.76 -16.47 17.03
CA ASN A 251 -12.65 -17.21 16.43
C ASN A 251 -11.33 -16.39 16.31
N CYS A 252 -11.41 -15.10 15.93
CA CYS A 252 -10.25 -14.20 15.87
C CYS A 252 -9.67 -14.00 17.28
N LEU A 253 -10.53 -13.69 18.25
CA LEU A 253 -10.11 -13.45 19.63
C LEU A 253 -9.53 -14.71 20.27
N GLU A 254 -10.11 -15.89 20.02
CA GLU A 254 -9.57 -17.17 20.47
C GLU A 254 -8.19 -17.45 19.87
N THR A 255 -8.05 -17.27 18.55
CA THR A 255 -6.76 -17.46 17.88
C THR A 255 -5.69 -16.53 18.44
N LEU A 256 -6.02 -15.26 18.68
CA LEU A 256 -5.08 -14.30 19.27
C LEU A 256 -4.72 -14.67 20.71
N ARG A 257 -5.68 -15.11 21.54
CA ARG A 257 -5.43 -15.56 22.93
C ARG A 257 -4.45 -16.73 23.01
N THR A 258 -4.38 -17.58 21.99
CA THR A 258 -3.39 -18.67 21.95
C THR A 258 -1.96 -18.22 21.61
N LYS A 259 -1.81 -17.02 21.03
CA LYS A 259 -0.53 -16.52 20.52
C LYS A 259 0.07 -15.39 21.37
N LEU A 260 -0.73 -14.79 22.24
CA LEU A 260 -0.40 -13.54 22.92
C LEU A 260 -0.73 -13.59 24.40
N SER A 261 0.08 -12.88 25.18
CA SER A 261 -0.18 -12.65 26.61
C SER A 261 -1.41 -11.78 26.83
N ARG A 262 -1.91 -11.76 28.06
CA ARG A 262 -3.08 -10.95 28.44
C ARG A 262 -2.88 -9.45 28.18
N SER A 263 -1.73 -8.90 28.54
CA SER A 263 -1.44 -7.47 28.32
C SER A 263 -1.34 -7.12 26.84
N GLU A 264 -0.82 -8.04 26.01
CA GLU A 264 -0.80 -7.86 24.55
C GLU A 264 -2.22 -7.92 23.97
N MET A 265 -3.06 -8.83 24.47
CA MET A 265 -4.48 -8.88 24.11
C MET A 265 -5.25 -7.62 24.49
N GLU A 266 -4.95 -7.01 25.64
CA GLU A 266 -5.56 -5.73 26.05
C GLU A 266 -5.14 -4.61 25.08
N TRP A 267 -3.86 -4.57 24.68
CA TRP A 267 -3.38 -3.63 23.66
C TRP A 267 -4.10 -3.78 22.32
N PHE A 268 -4.36 -5.01 21.86
CA PHE A 268 -5.17 -5.26 20.66
C PHE A 268 -6.57 -4.67 20.74
N LEU A 269 -7.23 -4.87 21.88
CA LEU A 269 -8.60 -4.39 22.10
C LEU A 269 -8.65 -2.86 22.14
N GLU A 270 -7.63 -2.21 22.69
CA GLU A 270 -7.50 -0.74 22.63
C GLU A 270 -7.35 -0.24 21.19
N LEU A 271 -6.49 -0.89 20.40
CA LEU A 271 -6.26 -0.55 18.99
C LEU A 271 -7.52 -0.76 18.14
N SER A 272 -8.25 -1.87 18.32
CA SER A 272 -9.47 -2.18 17.57
C SER A 272 -10.65 -1.27 17.93
N ASN A 273 -10.66 -0.75 19.16
CA ASN A 273 -11.67 0.20 19.61
C ASN A 273 -11.44 1.64 19.12
N GLY A 274 -10.29 1.93 18.53
CA GLY A 274 -10.00 3.21 17.89
C GLY A 274 -9.43 4.27 18.82
N ASN A 275 -8.85 3.86 19.95
CA ASN A 275 -8.06 4.75 20.81
C ASN A 275 -6.67 4.97 20.19
N TYR A 276 -6.61 5.73 19.08
CA TYR A 276 -5.40 5.98 18.29
C TYR A 276 -4.46 7.04 18.91
N GLY A 277 -4.30 7.05 20.23
CA GLY A 277 -3.52 8.08 20.96
C GLY A 277 -2.02 7.80 21.11
N ILE A 278 -1.52 6.64 20.65
CA ILE A 278 -0.16 6.17 21.01
C ILE A 278 0.93 6.69 20.03
N ILE A 279 0.56 7.06 18.80
CA ILE A 279 1.53 7.11 17.68
C ILE A 279 2.21 8.47 17.50
N GLU A 280 1.61 9.58 17.94
CA GLU A 280 2.24 10.91 17.81
C GLU A 280 3.49 11.10 18.71
N ARG A 281 3.75 10.20 19.66
CA ARG A 281 4.76 10.43 20.72
C ARG A 281 6.10 9.71 20.54
N ARG A 282 6.28 8.88 19.51
CA ARG A 282 7.45 7.96 19.45
C ARG A 282 8.51 8.30 18.42
N ILE A 283 8.29 9.30 17.56
CA ILE A 283 9.28 9.77 16.58
C ILE A 283 9.35 11.30 16.65
N VAL A 284 9.90 11.81 17.75
CA VAL A 284 10.47 13.15 17.89
C VAL A 284 11.91 12.98 18.33
#